data_AF-A0A2T2WKQ8-F1
#
_entry.id   AF-A0A2T2WKQ8-F1
#
_cell.length_a   1.000
_cell.length_b   1.000
_cell.length_c   1.000
_cell.angle_alpha   90.00
_cell.angle_beta   90.00
_cell.angle_gamma   90.00
#
_symmetry.space_group_name_H-M   'P 1'
#
loop_
_entity.id
_entity.type
_entity.pdbx_description
1 polymer ?
#
loop_
_entity_poly.entity_id
_entity_poly.type
_entity_poly.pdbx_seq_one_letter_code
_entity_poly.pdbx_strand_id
1 'polypeptide(L)'
;MVPKYWPIQRVSRELQVPAPTLRRWIENGSVHAYRLADGGHRRVPYEEVARLAKELGQGQLAAASEIRPDHTYRLEEAAEYLGVSSRFLWNQRLSLSQGGQVTGSDVLAWEALLYSDETEDIGETDSFGLEGDGEMSGYGMHRHGPGPRGGGFGWGPRHMDWDEEDHRAHSALWLRSMKRHLEARKADIEDRLNWVEEQLRKSEDKSHE
;
A
#
# COMPACT_ATOMS: atom_id res chain seq x y z
N MET A 1 23.60 4.47 0.82
CA MET A 1 23.46 4.59 2.30
C MET A 1 22.92 3.26 2.84
N VAL A 2 23.11 2.86 4.10
CA VAL A 2 22.40 1.68 4.65
C VAL A 2 21.07 2.19 5.22
N PRO A 3 19.91 1.79 4.68
CA PRO A 3 18.66 2.39 5.08
C PRO A 3 18.19 1.85 6.43
N LYS A 4 17.41 2.66 7.14
CA LYS A 4 16.79 2.25 8.41
C LYS A 4 15.55 1.40 8.18
N TYR A 5 14.86 1.58 7.06
CA TYR A 5 13.64 0.84 6.73
C TYR A 5 13.77 0.12 5.40
N TRP A 6 13.48 -1.19 5.40
CA TRP A 6 13.75 -2.05 4.26
C TRP A 6 12.44 -2.55 3.64
N PRO A 7 12.29 -2.49 2.30
CA PRO A 7 11.19 -3.17 1.63
C PRO A 7 11.39 -4.69 1.72
N ILE A 8 10.29 -5.46 1.78
CA ILE A 8 10.32 -6.93 1.90
C ILE A 8 11.22 -7.58 0.85
N GLN A 9 11.23 -7.07 -0.38
CA GLN A 9 12.05 -7.60 -1.47
C GLN A 9 13.55 -7.47 -1.21
N ARG A 10 13.98 -6.40 -0.51
CA ARG A 10 15.38 -6.20 -0.12
C ARG A 10 15.75 -7.15 1.01
N VAL A 11 14.90 -7.24 2.04
CA VAL A 11 15.08 -8.18 3.17
C VAL A 11 15.17 -9.63 2.66
N SER A 12 14.28 -10.01 1.73
CA SER A 12 14.27 -11.33 1.10
C SER A 12 15.59 -11.67 0.42
N ARG A 13 16.17 -10.70 -0.29
CA ARG A 13 17.43 -10.88 -1.01
C ARG A 13 18.61 -11.00 -0.05
N GLU A 14 18.66 -10.14 0.96
CA GLU A 14 19.77 -10.10 1.91
C GLU A 14 19.78 -11.34 2.81
N LEU A 15 18.62 -11.69 3.36
CA LEU A 15 18.47 -12.83 4.26
C LEU A 15 18.35 -14.17 3.53
N GLN A 16 18.31 -14.17 2.19
CA GLN A 16 18.07 -15.36 1.36
C GLN A 16 16.78 -16.12 1.77
N VAL A 17 15.81 -15.40 2.31
CA VAL A 17 14.49 -15.93 2.69
C VAL A 17 13.47 -15.56 1.62
N PRO A 18 12.63 -16.50 1.13
CA PRO A 18 11.59 -16.15 0.17
C PRO A 18 10.63 -15.08 0.70
N ALA A 19 10.30 -14.08 -0.13
CA ALA A 19 9.36 -13.02 0.24
C ALA A 19 8.00 -13.51 0.78
N PRO A 20 7.40 -14.62 0.29
CA PRO A 20 6.19 -15.18 0.90
C PRO A 20 6.36 -15.61 2.36
N THR A 21 7.53 -16.15 2.71
CA THR A 21 7.85 -16.56 4.08
C THR A 21 7.94 -15.34 4.99
N LEU A 22 8.62 -14.27 4.53
CA LEU A 22 8.69 -13.01 5.28
C LEU A 22 7.29 -12.40 5.48
N ARG A 23 6.42 -12.42 4.46
CA ARG A 23 5.04 -11.94 4.61
C ARG A 23 4.27 -12.71 5.68
N ARG A 24 4.39 -14.04 5.68
CA ARG A 24 3.78 -14.90 6.70
C ARG A 24 4.31 -14.60 8.10
N TRP A 25 5.62 -14.35 8.24
CA TRP A 25 6.22 -13.95 9.52
C TRP A 25 5.80 -12.55 9.98
N ILE A 26 5.45 -11.66 9.05
CA ILE A 26 4.89 -10.37 9.43
C ILE A 26 3.43 -10.54 9.87
N GLU A 27 2.65 -11.32 9.12
CA GLU A 27 1.22 -11.55 9.39
C GLU A 27 0.97 -12.28 10.72
N ASN A 28 1.86 -13.17 11.14
CA ASN A 28 1.75 -13.84 12.43
C ASN A 28 2.43 -13.08 13.58
N GLY A 29 2.93 -11.86 13.35
CA GLY A 29 3.60 -11.03 14.35
C GLY A 29 5.01 -11.48 14.75
N SER A 30 5.61 -12.45 14.05
CA SER A 30 7.00 -12.87 14.31
C SER A 30 8.03 -11.84 13.83
N VAL A 31 7.67 -11.01 12.84
CA VAL A 31 8.49 -9.96 12.27
C VAL A 31 7.71 -8.65 12.30
N HIS A 32 8.22 -7.68 13.04
CA HIS A 32 7.63 -6.35 13.07
C HIS A 32 7.88 -5.62 11.73
N ALA A 33 6.84 -4.98 11.19
CA ALA A 33 6.94 -4.15 10.00
C ALA A 33 5.88 -3.06 10.02
N TYR A 34 6.26 -1.86 9.59
CA TYR A 34 5.36 -0.74 9.46
C TYR A 34 4.64 -0.77 8.11
N ARG A 35 3.37 -0.39 8.11
CA ARG A 35 2.59 -0.16 6.88
C ARG A 35 2.67 1.32 6.53
N LEU A 36 3.04 1.64 5.29
CA LEU A 36 2.95 3.01 4.81
C LEU A 36 1.47 3.41 4.63
N ALA A 37 1.15 4.68 4.92
CA ALA A 37 -0.22 5.23 4.88
C ALA A 37 -0.96 5.05 3.54
N ASP A 38 -0.22 4.86 2.45
CA ASP A 38 -0.70 4.52 1.10
C ASP A 38 -1.11 3.02 0.95
N GLY A 39 -1.51 2.38 2.04
CA GLY A 39 -2.37 1.20 1.98
C GLY A 39 -1.79 -0.12 1.44
N GLY A 40 -0.51 -0.26 1.08
CA GLY A 40 -0.02 -1.55 0.55
C GLY A 40 1.40 -1.99 0.91
N HIS A 41 2.29 -1.05 1.19
CA HIS A 41 3.71 -1.36 1.26
C HIS A 41 4.20 -1.45 2.71
N ARG A 42 4.72 -2.63 3.06
CA ARG A 42 5.33 -2.89 4.36
C ARG A 42 6.82 -2.54 4.37
N ARG A 43 7.32 -2.07 5.51
CA ARG A 43 8.71 -1.68 5.75
C ARG A 43 9.20 -2.32 7.03
N VAL A 44 10.25 -3.13 6.90
CA VAL A 44 10.86 -3.83 8.04
C VAL A 44 11.96 -2.91 8.59
N PRO A 45 11.95 -2.55 9.88
CA PRO A 45 13.00 -1.75 10.46
C PRO A 45 14.32 -2.55 10.49
N TYR A 46 15.45 -1.86 10.34
CA TYR A 46 16.78 -2.47 10.26
C TYR A 46 17.10 -3.33 11.47
N GLU A 47 16.68 -2.91 12.67
CA GLU A 47 16.88 -3.67 13.91
C GLU A 47 16.25 -5.07 13.83
N GLU A 48 15.07 -5.16 13.22
CA GLU A 48 14.37 -6.43 13.00
C GLU A 48 15.08 -7.29 11.95
N VAL A 49 15.59 -6.67 10.88
CA VAL A 49 16.39 -7.36 9.87
C VAL A 49 17.69 -7.91 10.49
N ALA A 50 18.36 -7.13 11.34
CA ALA A 50 19.56 -7.54 12.04
C ALA A 50 19.30 -8.67 13.04
N ARG A 51 18.14 -8.63 13.74
CA ARG A 51 17.70 -9.72 14.61
C ARG A 51 17.50 -11.01 13.83
N LEU A 52 16.75 -10.96 12.72
CA LEU A 52 16.50 -12.11 11.84
C LEU A 52 17.79 -12.67 11.24
N ALA A 53 18.71 -11.80 10.80
CA ALA A 53 20.01 -12.23 10.29
C ALA A 53 20.77 -13.08 11.32
N LYS A 54 20.79 -12.63 12.57
CA LYS A 54 21.42 -13.37 13.68
C LYS A 54 20.73 -14.71 13.96
N GLU A 55 19.40 -14.75 13.96
CA GLU A 55 18.61 -15.97 14.16
C GLU A 55 18.84 -17.00 13.05
N LEU A 56 19.02 -16.55 11.82
CA LEU A 56 19.32 -17.38 10.65
C LEU A 56 20.80 -17.81 10.58
N GLY A 57 21.63 -17.41 11.55
CA GLY A 57 23.06 -17.70 11.55
C GLY A 57 23.83 -16.93 10.46
N GLN A 58 23.25 -15.87 9.92
CA GLN A 58 23.95 -14.97 9.01
C GLN A 58 24.89 -14.06 9.79
N GLY A 59 25.98 -13.64 9.13
CA GLY A 59 26.96 -12.73 9.70
C GLY A 59 26.36 -11.37 10.06
N GLN A 60 27.11 -10.57 10.81
CA GLN A 60 26.67 -9.24 11.22
C GLN A 60 26.51 -8.32 10.01
N LEU A 61 25.29 -7.80 9.82
CA LEU A 61 24.98 -6.81 8.78
C LEU A 61 25.69 -5.48 9.05
N ALA A 62 25.95 -4.72 7.98
CA ALA A 62 26.50 -3.37 8.09
C ALA A 62 25.50 -2.45 8.78
N ALA A 63 25.98 -1.66 9.76
CA ALA A 63 25.14 -0.77 10.56
C ALA A 63 24.31 0.19 9.69
N ALA A 64 23.06 0.44 10.10
CA ALA A 64 22.21 1.45 9.49
C ALA A 64 22.88 2.82 9.55
N SER A 65 22.67 3.63 8.51
CA SER A 65 23.15 5.00 8.50
C SER A 65 22.32 5.85 9.45
N GLU A 66 22.97 6.68 10.26
CA GLU A 66 22.30 7.60 11.17
C GLU A 66 22.07 8.96 10.50
N ILE A 67 20.87 9.52 10.72
CA ILE A 67 20.54 10.90 10.31
C ILE A 67 20.94 11.85 11.44
N ARG A 68 21.73 12.86 11.08
CA ARG A 68 22.13 13.96 11.96
C ARG A 68 21.18 15.14 11.74
N PRO A 69 20.48 15.66 12.77
CA PRO A 69 19.46 16.69 12.60
C PRO A 69 19.97 17.97 11.93
N ASP A 70 21.23 18.33 12.20
CA ASP A 70 21.92 19.54 11.75
C ASP A 70 22.51 19.42 10.34
N HIS A 71 22.52 18.23 9.75
CA HIS A 71 23.11 17.99 8.44
C HIS A 71 22.07 18.11 7.31
N THR A 72 22.54 18.44 6.11
CA THR A 72 21.70 18.49 4.91
C THR A 72 21.92 17.24 4.07
N TYR A 73 20.82 16.65 3.60
CA TYR A 73 20.81 15.45 2.78
C TYR A 73 20.15 15.74 1.44
N ARG A 74 20.51 14.96 0.42
CA ARG A 74 19.73 14.95 -0.82
C ARG A 74 18.40 14.24 -0.58
N LEU A 75 17.37 14.63 -1.33
CA LEU A 75 16.05 14.00 -1.24
C LEU A 75 16.14 12.49 -1.50
N GLU A 76 16.99 12.06 -2.43
CA GLU A 76 17.21 10.63 -2.72
C GLU A 76 17.84 9.88 -1.56
N GLU A 77 18.77 10.51 -0.83
CA GLU A 77 19.42 9.91 0.34
C GLU A 77 18.43 9.79 1.51
N ALA A 78 17.60 10.82 1.71
CA ALA A 78 16.53 10.80 2.69
C ALA A 78 15.48 9.71 2.36
N ALA A 79 15.08 9.62 1.08
CA ALA A 79 14.17 8.60 0.61
C ALA A 79 14.76 7.19 0.78
N GLU A 80 16.04 7.01 0.45
CA GLU A 80 16.76 5.75 0.67
C GLU A 80 16.74 5.39 2.16
N TYR A 81 17.14 6.30 3.06
CA TYR A 81 17.14 6.08 4.51
C TYR A 81 15.77 5.62 5.03
N LEU A 82 14.71 6.28 4.60
CA LEU A 82 13.32 5.96 4.95
C LEU A 82 12.77 4.74 4.19
N GLY A 83 13.50 4.14 3.26
CA GLY A 83 13.04 3.00 2.48
C GLY A 83 11.92 3.33 1.49
N VAL A 84 11.74 4.60 1.10
CA VAL A 84 10.69 5.06 0.18
C VAL A 84 11.31 5.63 -1.10
N SER A 85 10.49 5.98 -2.08
CA SER A 85 10.96 6.70 -3.27
C SER A 85 10.91 8.21 -3.04
N SER A 86 11.79 8.97 -3.70
CA SER A 86 11.73 10.44 -3.67
C SER A 86 10.37 10.95 -4.18
N ARG A 87 9.79 10.28 -5.18
CA ARG A 87 8.44 10.56 -5.69
C ARG A 87 7.36 10.34 -4.64
N PHE A 88 7.47 9.31 -3.80
CA PHE A 88 6.54 9.08 -2.70
C PHE A 88 6.56 10.25 -1.70
N LEU A 89 7.76 10.70 -1.29
CA LEU A 89 7.89 11.87 -0.40
C LEU A 89 7.31 13.15 -1.02
N TRP A 90 7.48 13.32 -2.33
CA TRP A 90 6.88 14.43 -3.07
C TRP A 90 5.35 14.35 -3.09
N ASN A 91 4.78 13.18 -3.39
CA ASN A 91 3.34 12.95 -3.46
C ASN A 91 2.67 13.17 -2.11
N GLN A 92 3.35 12.80 -1.02
CA GLN A 92 2.89 13.03 0.36
C GLN A 92 3.11 14.48 0.82
N ARG A 93 3.58 15.38 -0.06
CA ARG A 93 3.91 16.79 0.25
C ARG A 93 4.91 16.96 1.40
N LEU A 94 5.73 15.94 1.63
CA LEU A 94 6.75 15.97 2.69
C LEU A 94 7.97 16.77 2.24
N SER A 95 8.26 16.83 0.93
CA SER A 95 9.31 17.71 0.38
C SER A 95 8.78 19.13 0.14
N LEU A 96 9.24 20.10 0.95
CA LEU A 96 8.79 21.50 0.90
C LEU A 96 9.70 22.42 0.06
N SER A 97 10.92 22.00 -0.25
CA SER A 97 11.92 22.84 -0.92
C SER A 97 12.16 22.43 -2.38
N GLN A 98 11.83 23.34 -3.30
CA GLN A 98 12.36 23.30 -4.67
C GLN A 98 13.88 23.40 -4.60
N GLY A 99 14.57 22.27 -4.75
CA GLY A 99 16.04 22.22 -4.65
C GLY A 99 16.61 20.84 -4.30
N GLY A 100 15.77 19.87 -3.93
CA GLY A 100 16.22 18.48 -3.72
C GLY A 100 17.13 18.27 -2.51
N GLN A 101 17.24 19.27 -1.62
CA GLN A 101 17.98 19.19 -0.37
C GLN A 101 17.05 19.39 0.82
N VAL A 102 17.24 18.58 1.85
CA VAL A 102 16.38 18.48 3.04
C VAL A 102 17.25 18.42 4.29
N THR A 103 16.78 18.97 5.39
CA THR A 103 17.54 18.91 6.65
C THR A 103 17.32 17.56 7.34
N GLY A 104 18.28 17.12 8.15
CA GLY A 104 18.12 15.90 8.93
C GLY A 104 16.92 15.97 9.89
N SER A 105 16.60 17.15 10.42
CA SER A 105 15.37 17.38 11.17
C SER A 105 14.11 17.10 10.35
N ASP A 106 14.07 17.48 9.07
CA ASP A 106 12.94 17.18 8.19
C ASP A 106 12.81 15.66 8.00
N VAL A 107 13.93 14.96 7.77
CA VAL A 107 13.95 13.50 7.59
C VAL A 107 13.42 12.78 8.84
N LEU A 108 13.82 13.21 10.03
CA LEU A 108 13.33 12.66 11.30
C LEU A 108 11.85 12.98 11.54
N ALA A 109 11.39 14.18 11.16
CA ALA A 109 9.97 14.51 11.22
C ALA A 109 9.14 13.63 10.26
N TRP A 110 9.63 13.38 9.06
CA TRP A 110 8.98 12.46 8.11
C TRP A 110 9.00 11.02 8.61
N GLU A 111 10.09 10.58 9.24
CA GLU A 111 10.17 9.26 9.88
C GLU A 111 9.04 9.09 10.90
N ALA A 112 8.86 10.08 11.79
CA ALA A 112 7.80 10.08 12.78
C ALA A 112 6.39 10.09 12.15
N LEU A 113 6.19 10.78 11.02
CA LEU A 113 4.90 10.82 10.32
C LEU A 113 4.59 9.52 9.55
N LEU A 114 5.59 8.91 8.93
CA LEU A 114 5.42 7.71 8.12
C LEU A 114 5.33 6.44 8.95
N TYR A 115 5.95 6.46 10.12
CA TYR A 115 6.11 5.30 11.00
C TYR A 115 5.62 5.58 12.42
N SER A 116 4.73 6.56 12.61
CA SER A 116 3.99 6.71 13.86
C SER A 116 3.21 5.44 14.12
N ASP A 117 3.34 4.93 15.35
CA ASP A 117 2.75 3.70 15.87
C ASP A 117 1.22 3.83 16.06
N GLU A 118 0.52 4.41 15.07
CA GLU A 118 -0.88 4.09 14.87
C GLU A 118 -0.93 2.69 14.27
N THR A 119 -0.67 1.71 15.13
CA THR A 119 -1.33 0.42 15.08
C THR A 119 -2.83 0.68 15.08
N GLU A 120 -3.39 1.00 13.92
CA GLU A 120 -4.74 0.51 13.64
C GLU A 120 -4.62 -1.02 13.65
N ASP A 121 -4.85 -1.52 14.85
CA ASP A 121 -5.36 -2.84 15.16
C ASP A 121 -6.58 -3.10 14.26
N ILE A 122 -6.34 -3.42 13.00
CA ILE A 122 -7.33 -4.12 12.19
C ILE A 122 -7.22 -5.58 12.60
N GLY A 123 -7.66 -5.85 13.83
CA GLY A 123 -8.43 -7.03 14.13
C GLY A 123 -9.70 -7.02 13.27
N GLU A 124 -9.55 -7.23 11.96
CA GLU A 124 -10.53 -7.99 11.20
C GLU A 124 -9.96 -9.39 11.11
N THR A 125 -10.14 -10.08 12.24
CA THR A 125 -10.54 -11.46 12.19
C THR A 125 -11.52 -11.64 11.04
N ASP A 126 -11.07 -12.37 10.03
CA ASP A 126 -11.89 -13.25 9.19
C ASP A 126 -12.52 -14.32 10.11
N SER A 127 -13.30 -13.86 11.11
CA SER A 127 -14.16 -14.67 11.93
C SER A 127 -15.37 -14.92 11.06
N PHE A 128 -15.25 -15.98 10.28
CA PHE A 128 -16.36 -16.80 9.82
C PHE A 128 -17.37 -16.99 10.95
N GLY A 129 -18.34 -16.07 11.05
CA GLY A 129 -19.62 -16.30 11.70
C GLY A 129 -20.44 -17.24 10.82
N LEU A 130 -20.04 -18.51 10.76
CA LEU A 130 -20.93 -19.60 10.42
C LEU A 130 -21.50 -20.12 11.74
N GLU A 131 -22.51 -19.41 12.24
CA GLU A 131 -23.54 -20.05 13.04
C GLU A 131 -24.17 -21.14 12.17
N GLY A 132 -23.92 -22.38 12.56
CA GLY A 132 -24.40 -23.56 11.88
C GLY A 132 -24.42 -24.70 12.88
N ASP A 133 -25.27 -24.55 13.89
CA ASP A 133 -25.65 -25.62 14.80
C ASP A 133 -26.10 -26.86 14.00
N GLY A 134 -25.74 -28.01 14.54
CA GLY A 134 -25.81 -29.29 13.86
C GLY A 134 -27.22 -29.85 13.61
N GLU A 135 -27.16 -31.04 13.02
CA GLU A 135 -28.24 -32.01 12.76
C GLU A 135 -29.12 -31.75 11.51
N MET A 136 -28.89 -32.53 10.45
CA MET A 136 -29.68 -33.76 10.20
C MET A 136 -29.36 -34.40 8.84
N SER A 137 -29.11 -35.72 8.90
CA SER A 137 -29.70 -36.76 8.05
C SER A 137 -29.88 -36.54 6.54
N GLY A 138 -29.24 -37.43 5.76
CA GLY A 138 -29.97 -38.16 4.72
C GLY A 138 -29.64 -37.85 3.26
N TYR A 139 -29.22 -38.92 2.56
CA TYR A 139 -29.51 -39.27 1.17
C TYR A 139 -29.25 -38.24 0.05
N GLY A 140 -28.40 -38.62 -0.92
CA GLY A 140 -28.44 -37.98 -2.24
C GLY A 140 -27.26 -38.30 -3.16
N MET A 141 -27.26 -39.49 -3.74
CA MET A 141 -26.52 -39.83 -4.96
C MET A 141 -26.82 -38.83 -6.08
N HIS A 142 -25.81 -38.20 -6.71
CA HIS A 142 -25.80 -37.91 -8.15
C HIS A 142 -24.38 -37.76 -8.70
N ARG A 143 -23.96 -38.74 -9.50
CA ARG A 143 -22.88 -38.63 -10.50
C ARG A 143 -23.30 -37.65 -11.59
N HIS A 144 -22.40 -36.75 -12.02
CA HIS A 144 -22.27 -36.32 -13.42
C HIS A 144 -20.88 -35.74 -13.71
N GLY A 145 -20.11 -36.46 -14.55
CA GLY A 145 -19.39 -35.93 -15.73
C GLY A 145 -18.17 -35.00 -15.57
N PRO A 146 -17.05 -35.26 -16.30
CA PRO A 146 -15.95 -34.31 -16.47
C PRO A 146 -16.18 -33.39 -17.69
N GLY A 147 -15.84 -32.10 -17.58
CA GLY A 147 -15.89 -31.15 -18.69
C GLY A 147 -15.31 -29.76 -18.37
N PRO A 148 -14.87 -28.98 -19.37
CA PRO A 148 -13.65 -28.17 -19.31
C PRO A 148 -13.86 -26.65 -19.41
N ARG A 149 -12.78 -25.89 -19.13
CA ARG A 149 -12.52 -24.48 -19.52
C ARG A 149 -13.47 -23.39 -18.98
N GLY A 150 -12.89 -22.48 -18.21
CA GLY A 150 -13.50 -21.17 -17.94
C GLY A 150 -12.77 -20.39 -16.84
N GLY A 151 -11.45 -20.21 -16.97
CA GLY A 151 -10.71 -19.32 -16.08
C GLY A 151 -11.22 -17.89 -16.25
N GLY A 152 -12.01 -17.43 -15.28
CA GLY A 152 -12.60 -16.10 -15.25
C GLY A 152 -11.52 -15.02 -15.24
N PHE A 153 -11.69 -14.07 -16.16
CA PHE A 153 -11.10 -12.74 -16.07
C PHE A 153 -11.75 -11.99 -14.90
N GLY A 154 -11.17 -12.14 -13.71
CA GLY A 154 -11.47 -11.29 -12.56
C GLY A 154 -10.86 -9.90 -12.77
N TRP A 155 -11.66 -8.98 -13.31
CA TRP A 155 -11.38 -7.55 -13.31
C TRP A 155 -11.68 -6.97 -11.93
N GLY A 156 -10.72 -7.06 -11.01
CA GLY A 156 -10.66 -6.21 -9.81
C GLY A 156 -9.96 -4.89 -10.13
N PRO A 157 -10.30 -3.76 -9.47
CA PRO A 157 -9.83 -2.43 -9.86
C PRO A 157 -8.31 -2.32 -9.71
N ARG A 158 -7.59 -2.32 -10.83
CA ARG A 158 -6.20 -1.88 -10.88
C ARG A 158 -6.22 -0.36 -10.79
N HIS A 159 -5.87 0.18 -9.63
CA HIS A 159 -5.36 1.55 -9.52
C HIS A 159 -4.16 1.65 -10.44
N MET A 160 -4.37 2.35 -11.55
CA MET A 160 -3.40 2.55 -12.60
C MET A 160 -3.11 4.05 -12.53
N ASP A 161 -2.02 4.42 -11.85
CA ASP A 161 -1.57 5.80 -11.72
C ASP A 161 -1.06 6.27 -13.09
N TRP A 162 -1.89 7.04 -13.79
CA TRP A 162 -1.70 7.47 -15.19
C TRP A 162 -1.11 8.89 -15.31
N ASP A 163 -0.17 9.27 -14.44
CA ASP A 163 0.41 10.63 -14.46
C ASP A 163 1.94 10.66 -14.58
N GLU A 164 2.53 9.62 -15.19
CA GLU A 164 3.97 9.62 -15.44
C GLU A 164 4.31 8.78 -16.68
N GLU A 165 4.03 9.31 -17.87
CA GLU A 165 4.77 8.88 -19.07
C GLU A 165 4.88 10.03 -20.05
N ASP A 166 6.12 10.52 -20.14
CA ASP A 166 6.78 11.13 -21.29
C ASP A 166 5.94 11.44 -22.53
N HIS A 167 6.23 12.61 -23.10
CA HIS A 167 5.89 13.13 -24.43
C HIS A 167 6.17 12.16 -25.62
N ARG A 168 5.57 10.98 -25.63
CA ARG A 168 5.44 10.10 -26.79
C ARG A 168 4.05 10.32 -27.34
N ALA A 169 3.96 10.64 -28.64
CA ALA A 169 2.68 10.82 -29.33
C ALA A 169 1.76 9.62 -29.05
N HIS A 170 0.80 9.80 -28.15
CA HIS A 170 -0.13 8.75 -27.78
C HIS A 170 -0.92 8.32 -29.02
N SER A 171 -1.06 7.02 -29.24
CA SER A 171 -1.81 6.52 -30.40
C SER A 171 -3.25 7.06 -30.40
N ALA A 172 -3.80 7.39 -31.57
CA ALA A 172 -5.16 7.93 -31.68
C ALA A 172 -6.24 7.00 -31.09
N LEU A 173 -5.99 5.68 -31.09
CA LEU A 173 -6.85 4.69 -30.45
C LEU A 173 -6.80 4.77 -28.92
N TRP A 174 -5.62 4.99 -28.35
CA TRP A 174 -5.46 5.22 -26.91
C TRP A 174 -6.19 6.49 -26.46
N LEU A 175 -6.03 7.60 -27.18
CA LEU A 175 -6.73 8.86 -26.88
C LEU A 175 -8.26 8.71 -26.96
N ARG A 176 -8.78 7.94 -27.92
CA ARG A 176 -10.22 7.67 -28.02
C ARG A 176 -10.73 6.78 -26.88
N SER A 177 -9.95 5.78 -26.48
CA SER A 177 -10.28 4.94 -25.32
C SER A 177 -10.28 5.76 -24.03
N MET A 178 -9.25 6.60 -23.84
CA MET A 178 -9.13 7.50 -22.70
C MET A 178 -10.28 8.50 -22.63
N LYS A 179 -10.65 9.10 -23.77
CA LYS A 179 -11.82 9.98 -23.86
C LYS A 179 -13.09 9.29 -23.37
N ARG A 180 -13.39 8.07 -23.83
CA ARG A 180 -14.58 7.33 -23.39
C ARG A 180 -14.56 7.01 -21.90
N HIS A 181 -13.39 6.68 -21.36
CA HIS A 181 -13.24 6.43 -19.92
C HIS A 181 -13.49 7.70 -19.09
N LEU A 182 -12.98 8.85 -19.54
CA LEU A 182 -13.23 10.13 -18.89
C LEU A 182 -14.70 10.57 -19.01
N GLU A 183 -15.36 10.31 -20.14
CA GLU A 183 -16.79 10.57 -20.32
C GLU A 183 -17.64 9.72 -19.35
N ALA A 184 -17.28 8.44 -19.15
CA ALA A 184 -17.95 7.59 -18.17
C ALA A 184 -17.74 8.08 -16.72
N ARG A 185 -16.51 8.49 -16.38
CA ARG A 185 -16.21 9.07 -15.06
C ARG A 185 -16.93 10.39 -14.83
N LYS A 186 -17.06 11.22 -15.86
CA LYS A 186 -17.82 12.46 -15.81
C LYS A 186 -19.29 12.18 -15.48
N ALA A 187 -19.91 11.21 -16.15
CA ALA A 187 -21.30 10.83 -15.88
C ALA A 187 -21.49 10.32 -14.43
N ASP A 188 -20.58 9.48 -13.93
CA ASP A 188 -20.63 9.00 -12.53
C ASP A 188 -20.51 10.16 -11.51
N ILE A 189 -19.70 11.17 -11.82
CA ILE A 189 -19.57 12.37 -10.99
C ILE A 189 -20.84 13.23 -11.04
N GLU A 190 -21.44 13.40 -12.22
CA GLU A 190 -22.69 14.14 -12.39
C GLU A 190 -23.86 13.48 -11.63
N ASP A 191 -23.95 12.15 -11.66
CA ASP A 191 -24.96 11.40 -10.91
C ASP A 191 -24.79 11.57 -9.39
N ARG A 192 -23.55 11.59 -8.90
CA ARG A 192 -23.25 11.85 -7.47
C ARG A 192 -23.59 13.27 -7.07
N LEU A 193 -23.33 14.26 -7.93
CA LEU A 193 -23.71 15.65 -7.66
C LEU A 193 -25.22 15.80 -7.58
N ASN A 194 -25.97 15.22 -8.52
CA ASN A 194 -27.43 15.22 -8.48
C ASN A 194 -27.97 14.57 -7.19
N TRP A 195 -27.37 13.47 -6.74
CA TRP A 195 -27.74 12.86 -5.48
C TRP A 195 -27.50 13.78 -4.29
N VAL A 196 -26.35 14.45 -4.22
CA VAL A 196 -26.03 15.42 -3.16
C VAL A 196 -27.00 16.60 -3.17
N GLU A 197 -27.33 17.16 -4.35
CA GLU A 197 -28.30 18.25 -4.49
C GLU A 197 -29.70 17.82 -4.02
N GLU A 198 -30.10 16.58 -4.30
CA GLU A 198 -31.38 16.07 -3.83
C GLU A 198 -31.40 15.85 -2.31
N GLN A 199 -30.29 15.43 -1.71
CA GLN A 199 -30.15 15.36 -0.25
C GLN A 199 -30.18 16.74 0.40
N LEU A 200 -29.51 17.73 -0.21
CA LEU A 200 -29.55 19.12 0.25
C LEU A 200 -30.96 19.67 0.22
N ARG A 201 -31.68 19.53 -0.89
CA ARG A 201 -33.08 19.97 -1.00
C ARG A 201 -33.97 19.32 0.06
N LYS A 202 -33.84 18.00 0.28
CA LYS A 202 -34.58 17.28 1.33
C LYS A 202 -34.25 17.76 2.74
N SER A 203 -33.03 18.24 2.98
CA SER A 203 -32.63 18.81 4.26
C SER A 203 -33.13 20.24 4.46
N GLU A 204 -33.19 21.04 3.39
CA GLU A 204 -33.72 22.40 3.38
C GLU A 204 -35.25 22.40 3.57
N ASP A 205 -35.97 21.48 2.91
CA ASP A 205 -37.42 21.31 3.08
C ASP A 205 -37.80 20.91 4.52
N LYS A 206 -36.98 20.09 5.18
CA LYS A 206 -37.16 19.71 6.60
C LYS A 206 -36.84 20.81 7.59
N SER A 207 -36.15 21.87 7.15
CA SER A 207 -35.78 23.01 8.00
C SER A 207 -36.83 24.12 7.99
N HIS A 208 -37.88 23.98 7.17
CA HIS A 208 -38.98 24.95 7.00
C HIS A 208 -40.37 24.46 7.48
N GLU A 209 -40.45 23.25 8.07
CA GLU A 209 -41.58 22.78 8.90
C GLU A 209 -41.30 23.02 10.38
#